data_AF-A0A926AUH3-F1
#
_entry.id   AF-A0A926AUH3-F1
#
_cell.length_a   1.000
_cell.length_b   1.000
_cell.length_c   1.000
_cell.angle_alpha   90.00
_cell.angle_beta   90.00
_cell.angle_gamma   90.00
#
_symmetry.space_group_name_H-M   'P 1'
#
loop_
_entity.id
_entity.type
_entity.pdbx_description
1 polymer ?
#
loop_
_entity_poly.entity_id
_entity_poly.type
_entity_poly.pdbx_seq_one_letter_code
_entity_poly.pdbx_strand_id
1 'polypeptide(L)' 'MVRGDSGFGVPLMDDVCEELRLTHTFGLSMNPRLKAASADPPAQAVKQFAETGAKQRLFLPLMDRADSGDQPR' A
#
# COMPACT_ATOMS: atom_id res chain seq x y z
N MET A 1 -1.97 -1.56 -19.03
CA MET A 1 -1.73 -1.44 -17.57
C MET A 1 -2.93 -0.75 -16.95
N VAL A 2 -3.57 -1.40 -15.97
CA VAL A 2 -4.73 -0.85 -15.24
C VAL A 2 -4.24 -0.14 -13.98
N ARG A 3 -4.83 1.00 -13.65
CA ARG A 3 -4.59 1.70 -12.38
C ARG A 3 -5.92 2.07 -11.76
N GLY A 4 -6.05 1.83 -10.46
CA GLY A 4 -7.24 2.13 -9.69
C GLY A 4 -6.88 2.60 -8.29
N ASP A 5 -7.79 3.34 -7.66
CA ASP A 5 -7.65 3.72 -6.26
C ASP A 5 -7.89 2.52 -5.33
N SER A 6 -8.00 2.80 -4.04
CA SER A 6 -8.15 1.79 -3.01
C SER A 6 -9.49 1.05 -3.01
N GLY A 7 -10.49 1.50 -3.78
CA GLY A 7 -11.72 0.78 -4.04
C GLY A 7 -11.55 -0.39 -5.00
N PHE A 8 -10.44 -0.41 -5.78
CA PHE A 8 -10.09 -1.50 -6.69
C PHE A 8 -9.11 -2.50 -6.08
N GLY A 9 -8.49 -2.20 -4.93
CA GLY A 9 -7.61 -3.12 -4.21
C GLY A 9 -8.38 -4.19 -3.45
N VAL A 10 -9.22 -4.95 -4.16
CA VAL A 10 -10.06 -6.03 -3.63
C VAL A 10 -9.79 -7.33 -4.41
N PRO A 11 -9.95 -8.51 -3.78
CA PRO A 11 -9.59 -9.79 -4.40
C PRO A 11 -10.20 -10.00 -5.79
N LEU A 12 -11.47 -9.62 -5.98
CA LEU A 12 -12.15 -9.76 -7.27
C LEU A 12 -11.42 -9.05 -8.42
N MET A 13 -10.82 -7.88 -8.16
CA MET A 13 -10.12 -7.13 -9.22
C MET A 13 -8.75 -7.72 -9.51
N ASP A 14 -8.11 -8.34 -8.52
CA ASP A 14 -6.88 -9.12 -8.74
C ASP A 14 -7.20 -10.34 -9.63
N ASP A 15 -8.26 -11.10 -9.30
CA ASP A 15 -8.71 -12.27 -10.07
C ASP A 15 -9.02 -11.91 -11.54
N VAL A 16 -9.77 -10.82 -11.77
CA VAL A 16 -10.09 -10.34 -13.13
C VAL A 16 -8.84 -9.93 -13.89
N CYS A 17 -7.90 -9.24 -13.24
CA CYS A 17 -6.65 -8.86 -13.89
C CYS A 17 -5.79 -10.08 -14.22
N GLU A 18 -5.81 -11.11 -13.38
CA GLU A 18 -5.09 -12.36 -13.62
C GLU A 18 -5.68 -13.13 -14.81
N GLU A 19 -7.01 -13.33 -14.85
CA GLU A 19 -7.72 -13.98 -15.94
C GLU A 19 -7.43 -13.31 -17.29
N LEU A 20 -7.47 -11.97 -17.31
CA LEU A 20 -7.25 -11.17 -18.50
C LEU A 20 -5.76 -10.89 -18.78
N ARG A 21 -4.84 -11.40 -17.94
CA ARG A 21 -3.38 -11.21 -18.03
C ARG A 21 -2.96 -9.74 -18.09
N LEU A 22 -3.62 -8.91 -17.28
CA LEU A 22 -3.40 -7.49 -17.21
C LEU A 22 -2.41 -7.13 -16.10
N THR A 23 -1.36 -6.41 -16.46
CA THR A 23 -0.55 -5.69 -15.46
C THR A 23 -1.40 -4.60 -14.80
N HIS A 24 -1.46 -4.60 -13.48
CA HIS A 24 -2.28 -3.67 -12.71
C HIS A 24 -1.50 -3.03 -11.57
N THR A 25 -2.03 -1.92 -11.05
CA THR A 25 -1.58 -1.27 -9.82
C THR A 25 -2.80 -0.67 -9.15
N PHE A 26 -3.19 -1.24 -8.02
CA PHE A 26 -4.32 -0.75 -7.23
C PHE A 26 -3.82 -0.13 -5.93
N GLY A 27 -4.50 0.95 -5.52
CA GLY A 27 -4.36 1.44 -4.15
C GLY A 27 -4.84 0.38 -3.16
N LEU A 28 -4.31 0.40 -1.94
CA LEU A 28 -4.85 -0.37 -0.83
C LEU A 28 -5.47 0.58 0.18
N SER A 29 -6.65 0.21 0.68
CA SER A 29 -7.29 0.97 1.76
C SER A 29 -6.53 0.70 3.06
N MET A 30 -6.48 1.69 3.95
CA MET A 30 -5.79 1.54 5.22
C MET A 30 -6.44 0.44 6.06
N ASN A 31 -5.70 -0.64 6.34
CA ASN A 31 -6.11 -1.73 7.21
C ASN A 31 -5.24 -1.77 8.48
N PRO A 32 -5.62 -2.52 9.53
CA PRO A 32 -4.85 -2.57 10.78
C PRO A 32 -3.40 -3.00 10.63
N ARG A 33 -3.10 -3.94 9.72
CA ARG A 33 -1.73 -4.41 9.43
C ARG A 33 -0.89 -3.30 8.80
N LEU A 34 -1.41 -2.66 7.75
CA LEU A 34 -0.74 -1.54 7.08
C LEU A 34 -0.55 -0.36 8.04
N LYS A 35 -1.56 -0.04 8.86
CA LYS A 35 -1.49 1.03 9.86
C LYS A 35 -0.39 0.77 10.90
N ALA A 36 -0.25 -0.47 11.36
CA ALA A 36 0.80 -0.85 12.30
C ALA A 36 2.18 -0.80 11.64
N ALA A 37 2.31 -1.36 10.43
CA ALA A 37 3.56 -1.37 9.68
C ALA A 37 4.05 0.04 9.30
N SER A 38 3.13 0.98 9.06
CA SER A 38 3.45 2.35 8.66
C SER A 38 3.47 3.37 9.80
N ALA A 39 3.62 2.93 11.06
CA ALA A 39 3.55 3.83 12.22
C ALA A 39 4.76 4.77 12.35
N ASP A 40 5.94 4.35 11.90
CA ASP A 40 7.20 5.06 12.13
C ASP A 40 7.39 6.33 11.26
N PRO A 41 7.14 6.30 9.93
CA PRO A 41 7.40 7.48 9.09
C PRO A 41 6.64 8.75 9.52
N PRO A 42 5.35 8.68 9.93
CA PRO A 42 4.65 9.86 10.45
C PRO A 42 5.32 10.47 11.68
N ALA A 43 5.73 9.65 12.66
CA ALA A 43 6.40 10.13 13.87
C ALA A 43 7.76 10.77 13.53
N GLN A 44 8.51 10.17 12.62
CA GLN A 44 9.78 10.71 12.12
C GLN A 44 9.58 12.05 11.38
N ALA A 45 8.57 12.14 10.53
CA ALA A 45 8.26 13.36 9.78
C ALA A 45 7.93 14.53 10.72
N VAL A 46 7.16 14.29 11.79
CA VAL A 46 6.84 15.31 12.80
C VAL A 46 8.11 15.79 13.51
N LYS A 47 8.99 14.87 13.93
CA LYS A 47 10.25 15.22 14.58
C LYS A 47 11.15 16.06 13.66
N GLN A 48 11.36 15.63 12.43
CA GLN A 48 12.19 16.35 11.46
C GLN A 48 11.61 17.73 11.11
N PHE A 49 10.29 17.86 11.03
CA PHE A 49 9.64 19.15 10.84
C PHE A 49 9.91 20.08 12.04
N ALA A 50 9.80 19.59 13.28
CA ALA A 50 10.05 20.39 14.47
C ALA A 50 11.51 20.91 14.54
N GLU A 51 12.46 20.12 14.06
CA GLU A 51 13.89 20.48 14.05
C GLU A 51 14.26 21.43 12.91
N THR A 52 13.64 21.29 11.74
CA THR A 52 14.08 21.97 10.51
C THR A 52 13.13 23.05 9.99
N GLY A 53 11.86 23.02 10.39
CA GLY A 53 10.79 23.84 9.81
C GLY A 53 10.42 23.48 8.36
N ALA A 54 11.08 22.49 7.75
CA ALA A 54 10.86 22.09 6.37
C ALA A 54 9.85 20.93 6.25
N LYS A 55 9.03 20.94 5.20
CA LYS A 55 8.07 19.86 4.90
C LYS A 55 8.78 18.54 4.65
N GLN A 56 8.34 17.47 5.32
CA GLN A 56 8.91 16.13 5.21
C GLN A 56 8.06 15.25 4.30
N ARG A 57 8.71 14.43 3.46
CA ARG A 57 8.06 13.41 2.61
C ARG A 57 8.86 12.12 2.72
N LEU A 58 8.37 11.22 3.56
CA LEU A 58 9.01 9.93 3.85
C LEU A 58 8.21 8.80 3.19
N PHE A 59 8.90 7.75 2.76
CA PHE A 59 8.31 6.57 2.12
C PHE A 59 8.77 5.31 2.84
N LEU A 60 7.86 4.35 2.98
CA LEU A 60 8.14 3.02 3.51
C LEU A 60 7.82 1.99 2.43
N PRO A 61 8.82 1.31 1.84
CA PRO A 61 8.56 0.15 1.01
C PRO A 61 8.09 -1.00 1.90
N LEU A 62 6.94 -1.60 1.58
CA LEU A 62 6.41 -2.76 2.27
C LEU A 62 6.01 -3.82 1.25
N MET A 63 6.38 -5.06 1.52
CA MET A 63 5.81 -6.22 0.83
C MET A 63 4.69 -6.76 1.71
N ASP A 64 3.45 -6.37 1.40
CA ASP A 64 2.28 -6.97 2.03
C ASP A 64 1.78 -8.12 1.16
N ARG A 65 1.45 -9.23 1.81
CA ARG A 65 0.74 -10.35 1.18
C ARG A 65 -0.56 -10.54 1.93
N ALA A 66 -1.68 -10.49 1.21
CA ALA A 66 -2.96 -10.89 1.76
C ALA A 66 -2.91 -12.36 2.21
N ASP A 67 -3.58 -12.70 3.32
CA ASP A 67 -3.56 -14.07 3.87
C ASP A 67 -4.19 -15.11 2.91
N SER A 68 -4.91 -14.66 1.87
CA SER A 68 -5.36 -15.50 0.75
C SER A 68 -4.23 -15.99 -0.17
N GLY A 69 -2.99 -15.54 0.04
CA GLY A 69 -1.82 -15.86 -0.78
C GLY A 69 -1.22 -17.26 -0.60
N ASP A 70 -1.98 -18.24 -0.12
CA ASP A 70 -1.62 -19.67 -0.12
C ASP A 70 -2.03 -20.39 -1.42
N GLN A 71 -2.67 -19.67 -2.34
CA GLN A 71 -2.90 -20.15 -3.70
C GLN A 71 -1.66 -19.90 -4.57
N PRO A 72 -1.22 -20.89 -5.36
CA PRO A 72 -0.05 -20.75 -6.22
C PRO A 72 -0.29 -19.65 -7.27
N ARG A 73 0.78 -18.91 -7.57
CA ARG A 73 0.86 -17.93 -8.66
C ARG A 73 1.08 -18.58 -10.01
#